data_AF-A0A7S2UX59-F1
#
_entry.id   AF-A0A7S2UX59-F1
#
_cell.length_a   1.000
_cell.length_b   1.000
_cell.length_c   1.000
_cell.angle_alpha   90.00
_cell.angle_beta   90.00
_cell.angle_gamma   90.00
#
_symmetry.space_group_name_H-M   'P 1'
#
loop_
_entity.id
_entity.type
_entity.pdbx_description
1 polymer ?
#
loop_
_entity_poly.entity_id
_entity_poly.type
_entity_poly.pdbx_seq_one_letter_code
_entity_poly.pdbx_strand_id
1 'polypeptide(L)'
;RRCAYRSGLNAFLNARLSGGPVSSLFPNFHIQIPTRIFYINGFKWLRSVINDNINPLDFSNPDAVRFGAAIAPGIAMTPVSSLLEACNADHMNKEPIYLRWMRGLIPRMGREVIFGVGINQLSDLCAERVSDIQNQFLRTCTGSIMAGSMAGYLSHVPHNLSAIKILRPQESYSTIWKEIRAENLPRVPQHWPAGAAWAGATFLSIFAPKGCLIRTTQIMGSFLIINGTIHAMTHWNLNDSAKAVKAVIPQPESLLKKTDENSDAVKATSSYK
;
A
#
# COMPACT_ATOMS: atom_id res chain seq x y z
N ARG A 1 14.14 1.99 -0.52
CA ARG A 1 14.51 2.21 0.91
C ARG A 1 13.30 2.38 1.85
N ARG A 2 12.29 3.23 1.56
CA ARG A 2 11.11 3.42 2.45
C ARG A 2 10.22 2.17 2.67
N CYS A 3 10.04 1.32 1.65
CA CYS A 3 9.38 0.00 1.83
C CYS A 3 10.15 -0.95 2.75
N ALA A 4 11.48 -0.79 2.86
CA ALA A 4 12.32 -1.68 3.65
C ALA A 4 12.12 -1.44 5.16
N TYR A 5 12.00 -0.17 5.57
CA TYR A 5 11.73 0.21 6.96
C TYR A 5 10.37 -0.28 7.45
N ARG A 6 9.33 -0.27 6.60
CA ARG A 6 7.99 -0.74 6.97
C ARG A 6 7.95 -2.26 7.17
N SER A 7 8.53 -3.05 6.26
CA SER A 7 8.58 -4.50 6.45
C SER A 7 9.46 -4.90 7.63
N GLY A 8 10.57 -4.19 7.87
CA GLY A 8 11.42 -4.41 9.04
C GLY A 8 10.76 -4.02 10.36
N LEU A 9 10.05 -2.90 10.42
CA LEU A 9 9.27 -2.50 11.61
C LEU A 9 8.12 -3.49 11.86
N ASN A 10 7.45 -3.98 10.82
CA ASN A 10 6.43 -5.01 10.96
C ASN A 10 7.00 -6.34 11.45
N ALA A 11 8.14 -6.78 10.92
CA ALA A 11 8.83 -7.99 11.38
C ALA A 11 9.28 -7.85 12.85
N PHE A 12 9.80 -6.69 13.24
CA PHE A 12 10.25 -6.41 14.60
C PHE A 12 9.08 -6.31 15.59
N LEU A 13 8.01 -5.60 15.24
CA LEU A 13 6.81 -5.51 16.07
C LEU A 13 6.12 -6.87 16.20
N ASN A 14 6.02 -7.65 15.13
CA ASN A 14 5.44 -9.00 15.16
C ASN A 14 6.27 -9.94 16.03
N ALA A 15 7.61 -9.87 15.96
CA ALA A 15 8.50 -10.66 16.81
C ALA A 15 8.35 -10.29 18.29
N ARG A 16 8.28 -8.99 18.61
CA ARG A 16 8.10 -8.50 19.98
C ARG A 16 6.73 -8.86 20.58
N LEU A 17 5.68 -8.86 19.77
CA LEU A 17 4.31 -9.17 20.21
C LEU A 17 4.01 -10.67 20.28
N SER A 18 4.67 -11.47 19.44
CA SER A 18 4.45 -12.92 19.37
C SER A 18 5.48 -13.73 20.17
N GLY A 19 6.52 -13.08 20.71
CA GLY A 19 7.63 -13.74 21.43
C GLY A 19 8.53 -14.63 20.56
N GLY A 20 8.36 -14.60 19.23
CA GLY A 20 9.07 -15.44 18.28
C GLY A 20 10.34 -14.80 17.70
N PRO A 21 11.19 -15.57 16.99
CA PRO A 21 12.37 -15.06 16.31
C PRO A 21 11.99 -14.05 15.22
N VAL A 22 12.85 -13.06 14.98
CA VAL A 22 12.66 -12.08 13.90
C VAL A 22 12.66 -12.83 12.57
N SER A 23 11.52 -12.84 11.87
CA SER A 23 11.42 -13.45 10.54
C SER A 23 12.40 -12.78 9.58
N SER A 24 12.73 -13.45 8.46
CA SER A 24 13.43 -12.81 7.33
C SER A 24 12.85 -11.41 7.10
N LEU A 25 13.72 -10.38 7.17
CA LEU A 25 13.32 -8.99 7.05
C LEU A 25 12.64 -8.72 5.68
N PHE A 26 12.96 -9.54 4.66
CA PHE A 26 12.51 -9.38 3.27
C PHE A 26 12.41 -10.71 2.49
N PRO A 27 11.42 -11.59 2.76
CA PRO A 27 11.21 -12.77 1.92
C PRO A 27 10.84 -12.33 0.48
N ASN A 28 11.50 -12.87 -0.55
CA ASN A 28 11.18 -12.58 -1.95
C ASN A 28 11.26 -11.08 -2.35
N PHE A 29 12.28 -10.36 -1.85
CA PHE A 29 12.47 -8.92 -2.10
C PHE A 29 12.42 -8.53 -3.59
N HIS A 30 12.99 -9.36 -4.46
CA HIS A 30 13.02 -9.19 -5.92
C HIS A 30 11.62 -9.21 -6.55
N ILE A 31 10.64 -9.87 -5.91
CA ILE A 31 9.22 -9.84 -6.33
C ILE A 31 8.50 -8.70 -5.61
N GLN A 32 8.71 -8.55 -4.31
CA GLN A 32 7.98 -7.59 -3.49
C GLN A 32 8.14 -6.14 -3.94
N ILE A 33 9.35 -5.70 -4.29
CA ILE A 33 9.55 -4.30 -4.68
C ILE A 33 8.86 -3.96 -5.99
N PRO A 34 9.12 -4.67 -7.11
CA PRO A 34 8.45 -4.39 -8.37
C PRO A 34 6.93 -4.47 -8.25
N THR A 35 6.41 -5.50 -7.55
CA THR A 35 4.97 -5.65 -7.35
C THR A 35 4.38 -4.52 -6.49
N ARG A 36 5.10 -4.00 -5.48
CA ARG A 36 4.64 -2.82 -4.71
C ARG A 36 4.61 -1.55 -5.55
N ILE A 37 5.62 -1.34 -6.39
CA ILE A 37 5.68 -0.20 -7.31
C ILE A 37 4.51 -0.28 -8.30
N PHE A 38 4.32 -1.46 -8.91
CA PHE A 38 3.20 -1.72 -9.81
C PHE A 38 1.85 -1.55 -9.11
N TYR A 39 1.70 -2.02 -7.87
CA TYR A 39 0.49 -1.85 -7.09
C TYR A 39 0.17 -0.37 -6.84
N ILE A 40 1.13 0.42 -6.33
CA ILE A 40 0.91 1.84 -6.00
C ILE A 40 0.62 2.65 -7.27
N ASN A 41 1.40 2.45 -8.33
CA ASN A 41 1.23 3.20 -9.57
C ASN A 41 -0.01 2.74 -10.35
N GLY A 42 -0.27 1.43 -10.40
CA GLY A 42 -1.45 0.86 -11.04
C GLY A 42 -2.74 1.32 -10.39
N PHE A 43 -2.77 1.41 -9.06
CA PHE A 43 -3.93 1.92 -8.33
C PHE A 43 -4.27 3.36 -8.73
N LYS A 44 -3.25 4.23 -8.81
CA LYS A 44 -3.44 5.63 -9.21
C LYS A 44 -3.79 5.78 -10.68
N TRP A 45 -3.09 5.05 -11.55
CA TRP A 45 -3.35 5.05 -12.99
C TRP A 45 -4.78 4.62 -13.29
N LEU A 46 -5.22 3.51 -12.69
CA LEU A 46 -6.58 3.01 -12.88
C LEU A 46 -7.63 4.00 -12.38
N ARG A 47 -7.38 4.68 -11.24
CA ARG A 47 -8.24 5.78 -10.78
C ARG A 47 -8.31 6.92 -11.79
N SER A 48 -7.17 7.37 -12.33
CA SER A 48 -7.13 8.44 -13.33
C SER A 48 -7.94 8.02 -14.56
N VAL A 49 -7.66 6.86 -15.13
CA VAL A 49 -8.38 6.33 -16.29
C VAL A 49 -9.88 6.27 -16.05
N ILE A 50 -10.32 5.79 -14.89
CA ILE A 50 -11.75 5.73 -14.54
C ILE A 50 -12.35 7.14 -14.46
N ASN A 51 -11.68 8.07 -13.79
CA ASN A 51 -12.18 9.45 -13.64
C ASN A 51 -12.20 10.21 -14.97
N ASP A 52 -11.22 9.98 -15.84
CA ASP A 52 -11.05 10.69 -17.10
C ASP A 52 -12.02 10.18 -18.18
N ASN A 53 -12.43 8.90 -18.09
CA ASN A 53 -13.29 8.25 -19.10
C ASN A 53 -14.74 8.05 -18.65
N ILE A 54 -15.05 8.15 -17.35
CA ILE A 54 -16.40 7.93 -16.83
C ILE A 54 -16.89 9.23 -16.18
N ASN A 55 -17.76 9.94 -16.87
CA ASN A 55 -18.53 11.03 -16.28
C ASN A 55 -19.83 10.46 -15.69
N PRO A 56 -20.01 10.46 -14.35
CA PRO A 56 -21.18 9.85 -13.74
C PRO A 56 -22.50 10.50 -14.13
N LEU A 57 -22.47 11.77 -14.55
CA LEU A 57 -23.68 12.53 -14.92
C LEU A 57 -24.31 12.06 -16.23
N ASP A 58 -23.57 11.30 -17.04
CA ASP A 58 -24.06 10.81 -18.34
C ASP A 58 -24.90 9.51 -18.21
N PHE A 59 -25.04 8.99 -16.98
CA PHE A 59 -25.74 7.73 -16.69
C PHE A 59 -27.04 7.96 -15.93
N SER A 60 -28.00 7.06 -16.11
CA SER A 60 -29.32 7.10 -15.44
C SER A 60 -29.24 7.03 -13.91
N ASN A 61 -28.19 6.43 -13.37
CA ASN A 61 -27.92 6.37 -11.93
C ASN A 61 -26.49 6.85 -11.63
N PRO A 62 -26.29 8.17 -11.45
CA PRO A 62 -24.95 8.75 -11.26
C PRO A 62 -24.30 8.28 -9.96
N ASP A 63 -25.07 8.02 -8.92
CA ASP A 63 -24.54 7.62 -7.62
C ASP A 63 -24.02 6.18 -7.64
N ALA A 64 -24.70 5.26 -8.34
CA ALA A 64 -24.20 3.91 -8.56
C ALA A 64 -22.88 3.91 -9.36
N VAL A 65 -22.76 4.78 -10.36
CA VAL A 65 -21.53 4.92 -11.15
C VAL A 65 -20.39 5.50 -10.31
N ARG A 66 -20.65 6.53 -9.49
CA ARG A 66 -19.66 7.08 -8.54
C ARG A 66 -19.19 6.03 -7.55
N PHE A 67 -20.12 5.24 -7.00
CA PHE A 67 -19.77 4.13 -6.10
C PHE A 67 -18.92 3.07 -6.81
N GLY A 68 -19.33 2.64 -8.00
CA GLY A 68 -18.58 1.70 -8.83
C GLY A 68 -17.17 2.19 -9.15
N ALA A 69 -17.03 3.45 -9.60
CA ALA A 69 -15.76 4.09 -9.88
C ALA A 69 -14.86 4.19 -8.63
N ALA A 70 -15.44 4.40 -7.45
CA ALA A 70 -14.70 4.46 -6.19
C ALA A 70 -14.14 3.09 -5.76
N ILE A 71 -14.89 2.00 -5.96
CA ILE A 71 -14.48 0.65 -5.55
C ILE A 71 -13.64 -0.09 -6.59
N ALA A 72 -13.80 0.23 -7.88
CA ALA A 72 -13.21 -0.49 -9.00
C ALA A 72 -11.67 -0.60 -8.93
N PRO A 73 -10.91 0.46 -8.59
CA PRO A 73 -9.47 0.34 -8.40
C PRO A 73 -9.08 -0.68 -7.33
N GLY A 74 -9.84 -0.75 -6.22
CA GLY A 74 -9.64 -1.73 -5.15
C GLY A 74 -9.83 -3.16 -5.63
N ILE A 75 -10.92 -3.41 -6.37
CA ILE A 75 -11.23 -4.74 -6.91
C ILE A 75 -10.15 -5.18 -7.92
N ALA A 76 -9.84 -4.32 -8.90
CA ALA A 76 -8.89 -4.64 -9.96
C ALA A 76 -7.45 -4.86 -9.45
N MET A 77 -7.03 -4.11 -8.43
CA MET A 77 -5.68 -4.24 -7.85
C MET A 77 -5.58 -5.34 -6.78
N THR A 78 -6.68 -6.00 -6.43
CA THR A 78 -6.69 -7.07 -5.43
C THR A 78 -5.74 -8.24 -5.77
N PRO A 79 -5.67 -8.76 -7.01
CA PRO A 79 -4.73 -9.83 -7.36
C PRO A 79 -3.26 -9.46 -7.11
N VAL A 80 -2.88 -8.22 -7.43
CA VAL A 80 -1.53 -7.71 -7.20
C VAL A 80 -1.25 -7.63 -5.70
N SER A 81 -2.20 -7.11 -4.93
CA SER A 81 -2.08 -7.08 -3.47
C SER A 81 -2.02 -8.48 -2.85
N SER A 82 -2.74 -9.44 -3.41
CA SER A 82 -2.74 -10.85 -3.00
C SER A 82 -1.37 -11.50 -3.19
N LEU A 83 -0.71 -11.21 -4.31
CA LEU A 83 0.64 -11.68 -4.57
C LEU A 83 1.63 -11.13 -3.54
N LEU A 84 1.55 -9.85 -3.19
CA LEU A 84 2.39 -9.22 -2.16
C LEU A 84 2.23 -9.88 -0.79
N GLU A 85 1.00 -10.18 -0.40
CA GLU A 85 0.70 -10.85 0.88
C GLU A 85 1.24 -12.29 0.88
N ALA A 86 1.09 -13.02 -0.23
CA ALA A 86 1.63 -14.36 -0.38
C ALA A 86 3.16 -14.39 -0.33
N CYS A 87 3.85 -13.41 -0.90
CA CYS A 87 5.30 -13.25 -0.80
C CYS A 87 5.76 -13.01 0.66
N ASN A 88 4.98 -12.24 1.43
CA ASN A 88 5.26 -11.97 2.84
C ASN A 88 5.09 -13.23 3.71
N ALA A 89 4.12 -14.09 3.41
CA ALA A 89 3.79 -15.26 4.21
C ALA A 89 4.68 -16.49 3.97
N ASP A 90 5.70 -16.40 3.12
CA ASP A 90 6.53 -17.53 2.67
C ASP A 90 7.31 -18.27 3.75
N HIS A 91 7.55 -17.60 4.87
CA HIS A 91 8.18 -18.21 6.03
C HIS A 91 7.22 -19.10 6.82
N MET A 92 5.90 -18.85 6.75
CA MET A 92 4.89 -19.54 7.56
C MET A 92 4.03 -20.53 6.75
N ASN A 93 3.75 -20.22 5.48
CA ASN A 93 3.04 -21.12 4.56
C ASN A 93 4.01 -21.50 3.44
N LYS A 94 4.23 -22.80 3.21
CA LYS A 94 5.12 -23.34 2.16
C LYS A 94 4.39 -23.74 0.87
N GLU A 95 3.06 -23.55 0.79
CA GLU A 95 2.30 -23.75 -0.46
C GLU A 95 2.92 -22.93 -1.60
N PRO A 96 2.95 -23.43 -2.84
CA PRO A 96 3.50 -22.68 -3.95
C PRO A 96 2.73 -21.37 -4.18
N ILE A 97 3.44 -20.34 -4.66
CA ILE A 97 2.92 -18.97 -4.74
C ILE A 97 1.60 -18.88 -5.51
N TYR A 98 1.43 -19.69 -6.56
CA TYR A 98 0.24 -19.73 -7.43
C TYR A 98 -1.04 -20.22 -6.73
N LEU A 99 -0.93 -20.97 -5.63
CA LEU A 99 -2.08 -21.31 -4.77
C LEU A 99 -2.22 -20.27 -3.66
N ARG A 100 -1.09 -19.88 -3.06
CA ARG A 100 -1.05 -19.03 -1.88
C ARG A 100 -1.68 -17.65 -2.11
N TRP A 101 -1.46 -17.03 -3.28
CA TRP A 101 -2.02 -15.72 -3.59
C TRP A 101 -3.56 -15.72 -3.63
N MET A 102 -4.19 -16.83 -4.03
CA MET A 102 -5.66 -16.94 -4.04
C MET A 102 -6.26 -17.10 -2.64
N ARG A 103 -5.46 -17.46 -1.63
CA ARG A 103 -5.95 -17.63 -0.26
C ARG A 103 -6.32 -16.27 0.35
N GLY A 104 -7.53 -16.18 0.90
CA GLY A 104 -8.02 -14.95 1.51
C GLY A 104 -8.41 -13.85 0.52
N LEU A 105 -8.62 -14.19 -0.77
CA LEU A 105 -8.88 -13.19 -1.83
C LEU A 105 -10.11 -12.31 -1.53
N ILE A 106 -11.24 -12.91 -1.13
CA ILE A 106 -12.48 -12.18 -0.84
C ILE A 106 -12.30 -11.14 0.27
N PRO A 107 -11.87 -11.53 1.49
CA PRO A 107 -11.70 -10.54 2.54
C PRO A 107 -10.56 -9.55 2.22
N ARG A 108 -9.57 -9.94 1.40
CA ARG A 108 -8.57 -9.00 0.88
C ARG A 108 -9.19 -7.97 -0.07
N MET A 109 -10.07 -8.38 -0.98
CA MET A 109 -10.79 -7.44 -1.84
C MET A 109 -11.54 -6.38 -1.03
N GLY A 110 -12.24 -6.80 0.02
CA GLY A 110 -12.91 -5.86 0.93
C GLY A 110 -11.95 -4.86 1.57
N ARG A 111 -10.77 -5.32 2.01
CA ARG A 111 -9.70 -4.44 2.51
C ARG A 111 -9.22 -3.45 1.44
N GLU A 112 -8.97 -3.92 0.22
CA GLU A 112 -8.47 -3.08 -0.87
C GLU A 112 -9.48 -2.01 -1.29
N VAL A 113 -10.77 -2.34 -1.27
CA VAL A 113 -11.84 -1.36 -1.47
C VAL A 113 -11.84 -0.30 -0.37
N ILE A 114 -11.76 -0.71 0.90
CA ILE A 114 -11.68 0.24 2.03
C ILE A 114 -10.45 1.14 1.92
N PHE A 115 -9.30 0.60 1.53
CA PHE A 115 -8.07 1.39 1.32
C PHE A 115 -8.20 2.33 0.14
N GLY A 116 -8.77 1.84 -0.95
CA GLY A 116 -8.99 2.62 -2.15
C GLY A 116 -9.89 3.81 -1.92
N VAL A 117 -11.01 3.60 -1.24
CA VAL A 117 -11.94 4.68 -0.86
C VAL A 117 -11.30 5.60 0.19
N GLY A 118 -10.60 5.02 1.16
CA GLY A 118 -9.95 5.73 2.25
C GLY A 118 -8.87 6.71 1.81
N ILE A 119 -7.94 6.26 0.97
CA ILE A 119 -6.76 7.07 0.59
C ILE A 119 -7.11 8.24 -0.33
N ASN A 120 -8.26 8.13 -0.97
CA ASN A 120 -8.74 9.02 -2.02
C ASN A 120 -9.89 9.86 -1.47
N GLN A 121 -11.13 9.41 -1.67
CA GLN A 121 -12.34 10.16 -1.37
C GLN A 121 -12.40 10.59 0.10
N LEU A 122 -12.08 9.68 1.02
CA LEU A 122 -12.16 10.00 2.44
C LEU A 122 -11.04 10.95 2.89
N SER A 123 -9.84 10.82 2.31
CA SER A 123 -8.73 11.74 2.63
C SER A 123 -9.02 13.15 2.13
N ASP A 124 -9.60 13.28 0.92
CA ASP A 124 -10.02 14.55 0.34
C ASP A 124 -11.15 15.18 1.19
N LEU A 125 -12.18 14.39 1.52
CA LEU A 125 -13.28 14.83 2.37
C LEU A 125 -12.80 15.28 3.76
N CYS A 126 -11.91 14.52 4.40
CA CYS A 126 -11.35 14.92 5.70
C CYS A 126 -10.49 16.18 5.58
N ALA A 127 -9.74 16.36 4.51
CA ALA A 127 -8.95 17.57 4.28
C ALA A 127 -9.84 18.81 4.10
N GLU A 128 -10.95 18.69 3.38
CA GLU A 128 -11.94 19.78 3.20
C GLU A 128 -12.58 20.21 4.52
N ARG A 129 -12.81 19.26 5.44
CA ARG A 129 -13.40 19.53 6.76
C ARG A 129 -12.47 20.23 7.73
N VAL A 130 -11.17 20.28 7.44
CA VAL A 130 -10.17 20.99 8.24
C VAL A 130 -9.80 22.29 7.56
N SER A 131 -10.81 23.16 7.37
CA SER A 131 -10.71 24.43 6.64
C SER A 131 -9.82 25.46 7.32
N ASP A 132 -9.63 25.35 8.64
CA ASP A 132 -8.89 26.33 9.44
C ASP A 132 -7.38 26.24 9.22
N ILE A 133 -6.88 25.13 8.67
CA ILE A 133 -5.47 24.96 8.33
C ILE A 133 -5.20 25.59 6.96
N GLN A 134 -4.57 26.76 6.97
CA GLN A 134 -4.18 27.50 5.75
C GLN A 134 -3.10 26.78 4.93
N ASN A 135 -2.21 26.03 5.59
CA ASN A 135 -1.15 25.29 4.91
C ASN A 135 -1.71 24.03 4.23
N GLN A 136 -1.72 24.03 2.89
CA GLN A 136 -2.26 22.94 2.08
C GLN A 136 -1.58 21.58 2.35
N PHE A 137 -0.26 21.57 2.61
CA PHE A 137 0.45 20.35 2.96
C PHE A 137 -0.02 19.80 4.31
N LEU A 138 -0.10 20.65 5.34
CA LEU A 138 -0.60 20.24 6.65
C LEU A 138 -2.06 19.76 6.58
N ARG A 139 -2.91 20.46 5.82
CA ARG A 139 -4.30 20.05 5.60
C ARG A 139 -4.40 18.67 4.95
N THR A 140 -3.57 18.41 3.95
CA THR A 140 -3.47 17.10 3.28
C THR A 140 -3.00 16.02 4.25
N CYS A 141 -1.97 16.29 5.06
CA CYS A 141 -1.50 15.36 6.08
C CYS A 141 -2.58 15.05 7.13
N THR A 142 -3.29 16.06 7.61
CA THR A 142 -4.39 15.88 8.58
C THR A 142 -5.53 15.07 7.97
N GLY A 143 -5.95 15.38 6.75
CA GLY A 143 -6.96 14.60 6.03
C GLY A 143 -6.57 13.12 5.88
N SER A 144 -5.31 12.86 5.52
CA SER A 144 -4.76 11.50 5.44
C SER A 144 -4.69 10.77 6.79
N ILE A 145 -4.39 11.46 7.88
CA ILE A 145 -4.40 10.89 9.24
C ILE A 145 -5.82 10.49 9.64
N MET A 146 -6.79 11.37 9.45
CA MET A 146 -8.20 11.11 9.79
C MET A 146 -8.75 9.96 8.95
N ALA A 147 -8.60 10.02 7.63
CA ALA A 147 -9.05 8.98 6.72
C ALA A 147 -8.32 7.65 6.96
N GLY A 148 -7.02 7.70 7.24
CA GLY A 148 -6.21 6.52 7.58
C GLY A 148 -6.64 5.88 8.89
N SER A 149 -7.13 6.68 9.85
CA SER A 149 -7.69 6.18 11.11
C SER A 149 -8.97 5.37 10.85
N MET A 150 -9.87 5.93 10.04
CA MET A 150 -11.14 5.29 9.67
C MET A 150 -10.91 4.04 8.81
N ALA A 151 -10.07 4.12 7.78
CA ALA A 151 -9.74 2.98 6.92
C ALA A 151 -8.97 1.89 7.69
N GLY A 152 -8.07 2.30 8.59
CA GLY A 152 -7.36 1.44 9.52
C GLY A 152 -8.31 0.61 10.37
N TYR A 153 -9.25 1.30 11.01
CA TYR A 153 -10.30 0.67 11.78
C TYR A 153 -11.17 -0.22 10.90
N LEU A 154 -11.82 0.26 9.85
CA LEU A 154 -12.77 -0.54 9.06
C LEU A 154 -12.15 -1.77 8.40
N SER A 155 -10.87 -1.71 8.05
CA SER A 155 -10.19 -2.80 7.37
C SER A 155 -9.69 -3.92 8.28
N HIS A 156 -9.82 -3.80 9.61
CA HIS A 156 -9.15 -4.73 10.52
C HIS A 156 -9.63 -6.17 10.34
N VAL A 157 -10.95 -6.41 10.36
CA VAL A 157 -11.58 -7.73 10.19
C VAL A 157 -11.17 -8.36 8.85
N PRO A 158 -11.41 -7.72 7.69
CA PRO A 158 -11.12 -8.36 6.41
C PRO A 158 -9.65 -8.78 6.28
N HIS A 159 -8.72 -7.97 6.77
CA HIS A 159 -7.31 -8.39 6.68
C HIS A 159 -6.95 -9.47 7.69
N ASN A 160 -7.45 -9.45 8.93
CA ASN A 160 -7.19 -10.54 9.87
C ASN A 160 -7.68 -11.87 9.28
N LEU A 161 -8.90 -11.88 8.72
CA LEU A 161 -9.43 -13.03 7.99
C LEU A 161 -8.54 -13.42 6.81
N SER A 162 -8.11 -12.46 5.99
CA SER A 162 -7.27 -12.73 4.82
C SER A 162 -5.88 -13.27 5.18
N ALA A 163 -5.29 -12.77 6.26
CA ALA A 163 -3.95 -13.13 6.72
C ALA A 163 -3.98 -14.52 7.35
N ILE A 164 -4.93 -14.76 8.26
CA ILE A 164 -5.11 -16.07 8.88
C ILE A 164 -5.45 -17.12 7.81
N LYS A 165 -6.28 -16.80 6.81
CA LYS A 165 -6.59 -17.72 5.71
C LYS A 165 -5.39 -18.06 4.84
N ILE A 166 -4.41 -17.15 4.70
CA ILE A 166 -3.13 -17.48 4.06
C ILE A 166 -2.33 -18.45 4.95
N LEU A 167 -2.28 -18.20 6.26
CA LEU A 167 -1.49 -19.03 7.18
C LEU A 167 -2.08 -20.43 7.37
N ARG A 168 -3.42 -20.52 7.35
CA ARG A 168 -4.19 -21.74 7.62
C ARG A 168 -5.14 -22.01 6.45
N PRO A 169 -4.60 -22.45 5.30
CA PRO A 169 -5.37 -22.55 4.05
C PRO A 169 -6.52 -23.55 4.13
N GLN A 170 -6.39 -24.60 4.96
CA GLN A 170 -7.38 -25.68 5.07
C GLN A 170 -8.60 -25.32 5.90
N GLU A 171 -8.52 -24.30 6.76
CA GLU A 171 -9.61 -23.94 7.65
C GLU A 171 -10.68 -23.12 6.94
N SER A 172 -11.95 -23.40 7.23
CA SER A 172 -13.06 -22.59 6.72
C SER A 172 -13.04 -21.18 7.36
N TYR A 173 -13.61 -20.18 6.68
CA TYR A 173 -13.76 -18.84 7.27
C TYR A 173 -14.61 -18.86 8.55
N SER A 174 -15.57 -19.79 8.66
CA SER A 174 -16.39 -19.97 9.86
C SER A 174 -15.53 -20.43 11.05
N THR A 175 -14.60 -21.38 10.81
CA THR A 175 -13.64 -21.84 11.82
C THR A 175 -12.75 -20.69 12.27
N ILE A 176 -12.13 -19.98 11.32
CA ILE A 176 -11.28 -18.82 11.60
C ILE A 176 -12.04 -17.76 12.42
N TRP A 177 -13.29 -17.46 12.05
CA TRP A 177 -14.11 -16.49 12.78
C TRP A 177 -14.45 -16.94 14.20
N LYS A 178 -14.75 -18.22 14.41
CA LYS A 178 -14.98 -18.78 15.76
C LYS A 178 -13.75 -18.59 16.65
N GLU A 179 -12.57 -18.80 16.12
CA GLU A 179 -11.32 -18.65 16.88
C GLU A 179 -10.98 -17.20 17.18
N ILE A 180 -11.13 -16.29 16.20
CA ILE A 180 -10.96 -14.84 16.44
C ILE A 180 -11.86 -14.38 17.60
N ARG A 181 -13.09 -14.90 17.68
CA ARG A 181 -13.99 -14.65 18.81
C ARG A 181 -13.49 -15.31 20.09
N ALA A 182 -13.08 -16.58 20.03
CA ALA A 182 -12.57 -17.31 21.18
C ALA A 182 -11.37 -16.61 21.83
N GLU A 183 -10.46 -16.02 21.04
CA GLU A 183 -9.32 -15.23 21.53
C GLU A 183 -9.71 -13.98 22.34
N ASN A 184 -10.96 -13.52 22.19
CA ASN A 184 -11.50 -12.38 22.91
C ASN A 184 -12.37 -12.78 24.12
N LEU A 185 -12.71 -14.06 24.30
CA LEU A 185 -13.44 -14.54 25.48
C LEU A 185 -12.77 -14.16 26.81
N PRO A 186 -11.43 -14.23 26.97
CA PRO A 186 -10.77 -13.83 28.22
C PRO A 186 -10.96 -12.34 28.58
N ARG A 187 -11.36 -11.51 27.62
CA ARG A 187 -11.58 -10.05 27.80
C ARG A 187 -13.02 -9.71 28.17
N VAL A 188 -13.92 -10.70 28.14
CA VAL A 188 -15.33 -10.53 28.52
C VAL A 188 -15.48 -10.88 30.01
N PRO A 189 -16.42 -10.27 30.75
CA PRO A 189 -16.59 -10.61 32.17
C PRO A 189 -16.93 -12.10 32.36
N GLN A 190 -16.14 -12.78 33.20
CA GLN A 190 -16.20 -14.25 33.38
C GLN A 190 -17.50 -14.74 34.04
N HIS A 191 -18.24 -13.85 34.70
CA HIS A 191 -19.52 -14.18 35.33
C HIS A 191 -20.71 -14.17 34.35
N TRP A 192 -20.49 -13.79 33.08
CA TRP A 192 -21.55 -13.78 32.09
C TRP A 192 -21.95 -15.20 31.68
N PRO A 193 -23.26 -15.47 31.45
CA PRO A 193 -23.70 -16.71 30.83
C PRO A 193 -23.03 -16.93 29.47
N ALA A 194 -22.81 -18.19 29.08
CA ALA A 194 -22.04 -18.54 27.87
C ALA A 194 -22.51 -17.79 26.61
N GLY A 195 -23.82 -17.69 26.39
CA GLY A 195 -24.37 -16.95 25.24
C GLY A 195 -24.00 -15.46 25.24
N ALA A 196 -24.12 -14.79 26.39
CA ALA A 196 -23.73 -13.39 26.55
C ALA A 196 -22.21 -13.20 26.41
N ALA A 197 -21.42 -14.12 26.94
CA ALA A 197 -19.97 -14.11 26.80
C ALA A 197 -19.54 -14.20 25.32
N TRP A 198 -20.17 -15.07 24.54
CA TRP A 198 -19.94 -15.19 23.09
C TRP A 198 -20.40 -13.95 22.31
N ALA A 199 -21.51 -13.34 22.69
CA ALA A 199 -21.96 -12.08 22.10
C ALA A 199 -20.96 -10.95 22.40
N GLY A 200 -20.50 -10.82 23.65
CA GLY A 200 -19.48 -9.87 24.06
C GLY A 200 -18.16 -10.08 23.33
N ALA A 201 -17.71 -11.33 23.19
CA ALA A 201 -16.50 -11.65 22.44
C ALA A 201 -16.64 -11.29 20.95
N THR A 202 -17.81 -11.56 20.36
CA THR A 202 -18.12 -11.13 18.98
C THR A 202 -18.05 -9.62 18.84
N PHE A 203 -18.65 -8.89 19.78
CA PHE A 203 -18.59 -7.43 19.82
C PHE A 203 -17.14 -6.94 19.91
N LEU A 204 -16.33 -7.49 20.82
CA LEU A 204 -14.92 -7.13 20.95
C LEU A 204 -14.11 -7.47 19.69
N SER A 205 -14.40 -8.58 19.01
CA SER A 205 -13.74 -8.93 17.74
C SER A 205 -14.04 -7.97 16.59
N ILE A 206 -15.18 -7.28 16.63
CA ILE A 206 -15.59 -6.31 15.59
C ILE A 206 -15.21 -4.89 15.98
N PHE A 207 -15.32 -4.51 17.25
CA PHE A 207 -15.18 -3.11 17.69
C PHE A 207 -13.87 -2.81 18.41
N ALA A 208 -13.27 -3.80 19.08
CA ALA A 208 -12.02 -3.59 19.82
C ALA A 208 -11.03 -4.77 19.68
N PRO A 209 -10.68 -5.21 18.46
CA PRO A 209 -9.83 -6.39 18.29
C PRO A 209 -8.39 -6.11 18.68
N LYS A 210 -7.70 -7.18 19.09
CA LYS A 210 -6.25 -7.15 19.33
C LYS A 210 -5.53 -6.70 18.05
N GLY A 211 -4.58 -5.79 18.20
CA GLY A 211 -3.77 -5.28 17.08
C GLY A 211 -4.46 -4.24 16.17
N CYS A 212 -5.73 -3.88 16.42
CA CYS A 212 -6.43 -2.85 15.63
C CYS A 212 -5.68 -1.51 15.65
N LEU A 213 -5.18 -1.09 16.82
CA LEU A 213 -4.44 0.16 16.99
C LEU A 213 -3.15 0.18 16.15
N ILE A 214 -2.31 -0.86 16.28
CA ILE A 214 -1.02 -0.96 15.56
C ILE A 214 -1.26 -0.82 14.07
N ARG A 215 -2.26 -1.54 13.58
CA ARG A 215 -2.56 -1.50 12.16
C ARG A 215 -3.11 -0.16 11.74
N THR A 216 -4.03 0.42 12.50
CA THR A 216 -4.57 1.74 12.23
C THR A 216 -3.45 2.76 12.08
N THR A 217 -2.47 2.75 12.99
CA THR A 217 -1.26 3.56 12.89
C THR A 217 -0.46 3.30 11.62
N GLN A 218 -0.27 2.04 11.21
CA GLN A 218 0.41 1.70 9.96
C GLN A 218 -0.32 2.25 8.72
N ILE A 219 -1.65 2.27 8.74
CA ILE A 219 -2.48 2.77 7.64
C ILE A 219 -2.40 4.29 7.57
N MET A 220 -2.57 4.96 8.72
CA MET A 220 -2.39 6.41 8.86
C MET A 220 -1.03 6.86 8.31
N GLY A 221 0.05 6.20 8.73
CA GLY A 221 1.39 6.50 8.23
C GLY A 221 1.52 6.26 6.73
N SER A 222 0.86 5.23 6.19
CA SER A 222 0.86 4.94 4.75
C SER A 222 0.16 6.03 3.95
N PHE A 223 -1.02 6.47 4.39
CA PHE A 223 -1.78 7.54 3.71
C PHE A 223 -1.01 8.86 3.76
N LEU A 224 -0.45 9.21 4.93
CA LEU A 224 0.37 10.40 5.09
C LEU A 224 1.57 10.41 4.14
N ILE A 225 2.30 9.29 4.06
CA ILE A 225 3.45 9.19 3.16
C ILE A 225 3.02 9.28 1.70
N ILE A 226 1.95 8.58 1.31
CA ILE A 226 1.50 8.54 -0.09
C ILE A 226 1.00 9.92 -0.52
N ASN A 227 0.02 10.50 0.19
CA ASN A 227 -0.58 11.78 -0.18
C ASN A 227 0.39 12.94 0.05
N GLY A 228 1.19 12.90 1.11
CA GLY A 228 2.24 13.89 1.35
C GLY A 228 3.32 13.88 0.26
N THR A 229 3.71 12.69 -0.23
CA THR A 229 4.66 12.60 -1.36
C THR A 229 4.04 13.09 -2.66
N ILE A 230 2.77 12.77 -2.93
CA ILE A 230 2.06 13.30 -4.11
C ILE A 230 2.06 14.82 -4.07
N HIS A 231 1.63 15.41 -2.96
CA HIS A 231 1.59 16.85 -2.78
C HIS A 231 2.98 17.46 -2.97
N ALA A 232 4.02 16.89 -2.34
CA ALA A 232 5.39 17.35 -2.52
C ALA A 232 5.87 17.28 -3.98
N MET A 233 5.51 16.23 -4.72
CA MET A 233 5.88 16.06 -6.13
C MET A 233 5.12 17.01 -7.06
N THR A 234 3.86 17.33 -6.78
CA THR A 234 3.09 18.30 -7.58
C THR A 234 3.69 19.70 -7.48
N HIS A 235 4.23 20.07 -6.32
CA HIS A 235 4.91 21.36 -6.12
C HIS A 235 6.41 21.32 -6.49
N TRP A 236 6.95 20.14 -6.75
CA TRP A 236 8.31 20.01 -7.25
C TRP A 236 8.32 20.27 -8.76
N ASN A 237 8.68 21.49 -9.14
CA ASN A 237 8.87 21.86 -10.53
C ASN A 237 9.99 20.98 -11.14
N LEU A 238 9.61 19.98 -11.94
CA LEU A 238 10.56 19.12 -12.67
C LEU A 238 11.49 19.94 -13.58
N ASN A 239 11.05 21.13 -14.00
CA ASN A 239 11.84 22.07 -14.77
C ASN A 239 13.02 22.67 -14.00
N ASP A 240 12.90 22.86 -12.68
CA ASP A 240 13.99 23.37 -11.85
C ASP A 240 15.04 22.28 -11.58
N SER A 241 14.60 21.03 -11.44
CA SER A 241 15.49 19.86 -11.37
C SER A 241 16.22 19.60 -12.69
N ALA A 242 15.55 19.75 -13.83
CA ALA A 242 16.18 19.61 -15.15
C ALA A 242 17.20 20.72 -15.44
N LYS A 243 16.93 21.95 -14.99
CA LYS A 243 17.90 23.06 -15.03
C LYS A 243 19.08 22.83 -14.10
N ALA A 244 18.85 22.34 -12.88
CA ALA A 244 19.91 22.00 -11.93
C ALA A 244 20.80 20.85 -12.45
N VAL A 245 20.22 19.83 -13.09
CA VAL A 245 20.98 18.74 -13.71
C VAL A 245 21.77 19.22 -14.93
N LYS A 246 21.19 20.08 -15.78
CA LYS A 246 21.92 20.73 -16.90
C LYS A 246 23.02 21.68 -16.43
N ALA A 247 22.92 22.25 -15.23
CA ALA A 247 23.96 23.08 -14.65
C ALA A 247 25.12 22.27 -14.04
N VAL A 248 24.88 21.00 -13.68
CA VAL A 248 25.87 20.10 -13.09
C VAL A 248 26.54 19.20 -14.14
N ILE A 249 25.85 18.88 -15.23
CA ILE A 249 26.44 18.16 -16.37
C ILE A 249 27.12 19.19 -17.28
N PRO A 250 28.46 19.20 -17.42
CA PRO A 250 29.12 20.05 -18.39
C PRO A 250 28.58 19.75 -19.78
N GLN A 251 28.12 20.77 -20.50
CA GLN A 251 27.78 20.64 -21.92
C GLN A 251 29.02 20.12 -22.66
N PRO A 252 28.91 19.06 -23.49
CA PRO A 252 30.04 18.49 -24.21
C PRO A 252 30.42 19.37 -25.42
N GLU A 253 30.62 20.66 -25.23
CA GLU A 253 31.19 21.53 -26.27
C GLU A 253 32.72 21.65 -26.16
N SER A 254 33.32 21.21 -25.05
CA SER A 254 34.78 21.24 -24.87
C SER A 254 35.51 19.97 -25.32
N LEU A 255 34.80 18.94 -25.78
CA LEU A 255 35.40 17.67 -26.27
C LEU A 255 35.38 17.51 -27.80
N LEU A 256 34.75 18.43 -28.54
CA LEU A 256 34.70 18.41 -30.01
C LEU A 256 35.62 19.44 -30.69
N LYS A 257 36.44 20.18 -29.93
CA LYS A 257 37.40 21.17 -30.47
C LYS A 257 38.86 20.72 -30.46
N LYS A 258 39.15 19.42 -30.25
CA LYS A 258 40.53 18.92 -30.16
C LYS A 258 40.86 17.75 -31.10
N THR A 259 40.12 17.61 -32.19
CA THR A 259 40.34 16.51 -33.16
C THR A 259 40.74 16.97 -34.56
N ASP A 260 41.01 18.26 -34.78
CA ASP A 260 41.41 18.78 -36.10
C ASP A 260 42.90 19.16 -36.23
N GLU A 261 43.76 18.87 -35.24
CA GLU A 261 45.20 19.20 -35.30
C GLU A 261 46.15 17.99 -35.46
N ASN A 262 45.67 16.80 -35.84
CA ASN A 262 46.56 15.64 -36.09
C ASN A 262 46.36 14.96 -37.45
N SER A 263 45.82 15.68 -38.43
CA SER A 263 45.63 15.18 -39.81
C SER A 263 46.91 15.20 -40.68
N ASP A 264 48.07 15.60 -40.16
CA ASP A 264 49.31 15.71 -40.95
C ASP A 264 50.40 14.68 -40.62
N ALA A 265 50.12 13.69 -39.75
CA ALA A 265 51.09 12.67 -39.36
C ALA A 265 50.93 11.29 -40.04
N VAL A 266 50.00 11.11 -40.99
CA VAL A 266 49.77 9.82 -41.69
C VAL A 266 50.00 9.93 -43.20
N LYS A 267 51.13 10.55 -43.59
CA LYS A 267 51.62 10.58 -44.99
C LYS A 267 53.06 10.11 -45.19
N ALA A 268 53.65 9.40 -44.22
CA ALA A 268 55.01 8.89 -44.36
C ALA A 268 55.17 7.50 -43.72
N THR A 269 54.57 6.47 -44.33
CA THR A 269 55.05 5.07 -44.27
C THR A 269 54.26 4.20 -45.27
N SER A 270 54.40 4.53 -46.54
CA SER A 270 54.13 3.60 -47.65
C SER A 270 55.31 3.70 -48.61
N SER A 271 56.40 3.02 -48.25
CA SER A 271 57.48 2.69 -49.18
C SER A 271 58.29 1.55 -48.60
N TYR A 272 58.59 0.58 -49.47
CA TYR A 272 59.48 -0.57 -49.33
C TYR A 272 58.90 -1.93 -48.86
N LYS A 273 58.62 -2.72 -49.92
CA LYS A 273 58.95 -4.14 -50.15
C LYS A 273 58.37 -5.20 -49.23
#